data_AF-A0A318K920-F1
#
_entry.id   AF-A0A318K920-F1
#
_cell.length_a   1.000
_cell.length_b   1.000
_cell.length_c   1.000
_cell.angle_alpha   90.00
_cell.angle_beta   90.00
_cell.angle_gamma   90.00
#
_symmetry.space_group_name_H-M   'P 1'
#
loop_
_entity.id
_entity.type
_entity.pdbx_description
1 polymer ?
#
loop_
_entity_poly.entity_id
_entity_poly.type
_entity_poly.pdbx_seq_one_letter_code
_entity_poly.pdbx_strand_id
1 'polypeptide(L)'
;MLPGFGPRRVLLMSDLGMPLIARGPDIARKAVLAKHICWFVGATITYNVIEAIIALSEGARASSTALIGFGLDSVIEVSSAAAVAWQFSGRDPEKREKTALLIIAFSFFALALYVTVDSIRGLLGVGEARHSPIGITLAAASSAVMPVLSWAQRRAGRELGSASAVADSKQTLLCTYLSAVLLVGLLLNSLFGLSWADPIAALVIAAIAVKEGLNAWKGDTCCPSPVPLSAAGADCSCCHD
;
A
#
# COMPACT_ATOMS: atom_id res chain seq x y z
N MET A 1 -61.90 -23.39 54.39
CA MET A 1 -62.72 -22.36 53.75
C MET A 1 -61.94 -21.86 52.53
N LEU A 2 -62.31 -22.35 51.32
CA LEU A 2 -61.94 -21.88 49.96
C LEU A 2 -60.45 -21.92 49.52
N PRO A 3 -60.10 -21.86 48.21
CA PRO A 3 -60.22 -22.93 47.18
C PRO A 3 -58.88 -23.12 46.41
N GLY A 4 -58.58 -24.26 45.76
CA GLY A 4 -58.92 -24.56 44.36
C GLY A 4 -57.99 -23.91 43.32
N PHE A 5 -57.18 -24.70 42.57
CA PHE A 5 -57.02 -24.68 41.09
C PHE A 5 -55.84 -25.56 40.64
N GLY A 6 -56.14 -26.50 39.74
CA GLY A 6 -55.16 -27.40 39.10
C GLY A 6 -54.42 -26.79 37.90
N PRO A 7 -53.95 -27.63 36.97
CA PRO A 7 -52.56 -27.70 36.50
C PRO A 7 -52.29 -26.81 35.28
N ARG A 8 -51.10 -26.20 35.17
CA ARG A 8 -50.66 -25.59 33.89
C ARG A 8 -49.17 -25.74 33.61
N ARG A 9 -48.92 -26.59 32.61
CA ARG A 9 -48.05 -26.39 31.44
C ARG A 9 -46.58 -26.04 31.70
N VAL A 10 -45.76 -27.08 31.52
CA VAL A 10 -44.50 -26.98 30.79
C VAL A 10 -44.77 -26.28 29.45
N LEU A 11 -44.27 -25.06 29.27
CA LEU A 11 -44.25 -24.35 28.00
C LEU A 11 -42.84 -23.78 27.79
N LEU A 12 -42.20 -24.36 26.78
CA LEU A 12 -41.10 -23.83 25.98
C LEU A 12 -40.85 -22.32 26.13
N MET A 13 -39.63 -21.97 26.54
CA MET A 13 -38.99 -20.69 26.23
C MET A 13 -37.70 -20.98 25.47
N SER A 14 -37.87 -21.53 24.26
CA SER A 14 -36.92 -21.38 23.17
C SER A 14 -37.15 -19.99 22.54
N ASP A 15 -36.08 -19.40 22.02
CA ASP A 15 -36.05 -18.15 21.24
C ASP A 15 -36.04 -16.82 22.00
N LEU A 16 -35.05 -16.65 22.88
CA LEU A 16 -34.40 -15.35 23.02
C LEU A 16 -33.38 -15.21 21.89
N GLY A 17 -33.83 -14.61 20.78
CA GLY A 17 -32.99 -14.14 19.69
C GLY A 17 -31.94 -13.15 20.19
N MET A 18 -30.81 -13.69 20.64
CA MET A 18 -29.63 -12.91 20.94
C MET A 18 -29.05 -12.47 19.59
N PRO A 19 -28.85 -11.16 19.34
CA PRO A 19 -28.13 -10.75 18.15
C PRO A 19 -26.77 -11.44 18.21
N LEU A 20 -26.41 -12.19 17.16
CA LEU A 20 -25.08 -12.73 16.97
C LEU A 20 -24.11 -11.55 17.00
N ILE A 21 -23.57 -11.25 18.19
CA ILE A 21 -22.40 -10.40 18.35
C ILE A 21 -21.35 -11.11 17.51
N ALA A 22 -21.02 -10.53 16.35
CA ALA A 22 -19.90 -10.98 15.55
C ALA A 22 -18.69 -11.01 16.48
N ARG A 23 -18.31 -12.19 16.97
CA ARG A 23 -17.15 -12.37 17.85
C ARG A 23 -15.96 -11.87 17.05
N GLY A 24 -15.43 -10.72 17.43
CA GLY A 24 -14.10 -10.31 16.99
C GLY A 24 -13.10 -11.43 17.26
N PRO A 25 -12.00 -11.51 16.50
CA PRO A 25 -11.05 -12.60 16.63
C PRO A 25 -10.58 -12.79 18.07
N ASP A 26 -10.48 -14.05 18.49
CA ASP A 26 -9.97 -14.45 19.81
C ASP A 26 -8.58 -13.84 20.09
N ILE A 27 -8.22 -13.62 21.37
CA ILE A 27 -6.96 -12.96 21.75
C ILE A 27 -5.75 -13.70 21.18
N ALA A 28 -5.78 -15.03 21.16
CA ALA A 28 -4.74 -15.86 20.54
C ALA A 28 -4.66 -15.63 19.01
N ARG A 29 -5.81 -15.49 18.33
CA ARG A 29 -5.87 -15.18 16.89
C ARG A 29 -5.32 -13.78 16.60
N LYS A 30 -5.62 -12.78 17.43
CA LYS A 30 -5.06 -11.42 17.31
C LYS A 30 -3.53 -11.41 17.42
N ALA A 31 -2.96 -12.17 18.37
CA ALA A 31 -1.51 -12.28 18.52
C ALA A 31 -0.82 -12.91 17.29
N VAL A 32 -1.42 -13.96 16.72
CA VAL A 32 -0.93 -14.58 15.48
C VAL A 32 -1.01 -13.62 14.30
N LEU A 33 -2.11 -12.89 14.14
CA LEU A 33 -2.28 -11.90 13.07
C LEU A 33 -1.27 -10.76 13.18
N ALA A 34 -1.03 -10.25 14.38
CA ALA A 34 -0.02 -9.22 14.61
C ALA A 34 1.38 -9.71 14.19
N LYS A 35 1.75 -10.94 14.56
CA LYS A 35 3.01 -11.57 14.14
C LYS A 35 3.09 -11.69 12.61
N HIS A 36 2.02 -12.15 11.95
CA HIS A 36 1.99 -12.26 10.48
C HIS A 36 2.14 -10.90 9.80
N ILE A 37 1.46 -9.86 10.30
CA ILE A 37 1.59 -8.51 9.75
C ILE A 37 3.03 -8.01 9.87
N CYS A 38 3.71 -8.21 11.00
CA CYS A 38 5.13 -7.86 11.13
C CYS A 38 6.01 -8.61 10.13
N TRP A 39 5.75 -9.91 9.90
CA TRP A 39 6.47 -10.67 8.88
C TRP A 39 6.21 -10.16 7.46
N PHE A 40 4.95 -9.85 7.12
CA PHE A 40 4.61 -9.31 5.80
C PHE A 40 5.28 -7.95 5.56
N VAL A 41 5.17 -7.02 6.51
CA VAL A 41 5.82 -5.71 6.41
C VAL A 41 7.34 -5.85 6.26
N GLY A 42 7.98 -6.70 7.08
CA GLY A 42 9.41 -6.95 6.97
C GLY A 42 9.83 -7.57 5.63
N ALA A 43 9.02 -8.48 5.10
CA ALA A 43 9.24 -9.08 3.78
C ALA A 43 9.09 -8.05 2.66
N THR A 44 8.04 -7.22 2.69
CA THR A 44 7.79 -6.15 1.72
C THR A 44 8.93 -5.14 1.71
N ILE A 45 9.39 -4.65 2.87
CA ILE A 45 10.53 -3.73 2.96
C ILE A 45 11.79 -4.37 2.37
N THR A 46 12.09 -5.62 2.75
CA THR A 46 13.28 -6.32 2.26
C THR A 46 13.24 -6.49 0.74
N TYR A 47 12.08 -6.89 0.21
CA TYR A 47 11.88 -7.06 -1.22
C TYR A 47 12.05 -5.74 -1.98
N ASN A 48 11.41 -4.66 -1.53
CA ASN A 48 11.54 -3.34 -2.15
C ASN A 48 12.98 -2.80 -2.13
N VAL A 49 13.75 -3.06 -1.07
CA VAL A 49 15.18 -2.68 -1.03
C VAL A 49 15.96 -3.44 -2.10
N ILE A 50 15.72 -4.76 -2.25
CA ILE A 50 16.37 -5.57 -3.28
C ILE A 50 15.96 -5.09 -4.68
N GLU A 51 14.67 -4.82 -4.89
CA GLU A 51 14.16 -4.28 -6.15
C GLU A 51 14.81 -2.95 -6.50
N ALA A 52 14.87 -2.00 -5.56
CA ALA A 52 15.49 -0.70 -5.77
C ALA A 52 16.95 -0.85 -6.21
N ILE A 53 17.72 -1.71 -5.54
CA ILE A 53 19.13 -1.95 -5.88
C ILE A 53 19.26 -2.50 -7.30
N ILE A 54 18.50 -3.54 -7.65
CA ILE A 54 18.57 -4.18 -8.96
C ILE A 54 18.07 -3.22 -10.05
N ALA A 55 16.90 -2.60 -9.86
CA ALA A 55 16.28 -1.71 -10.83
C ALA A 55 17.12 -0.46 -11.10
N LEU A 56 17.67 0.20 -10.07
CA LEU A 56 18.52 1.38 -10.28
C LEU A 56 19.84 1.01 -10.98
N SER A 57 20.44 -0.11 -10.59
CA SER A 57 21.68 -0.59 -11.20
C SER A 57 21.48 -0.95 -12.67
N GLU A 58 20.43 -1.72 -12.98
CA GLU A 58 20.11 -2.13 -14.34
C GLU A 58 19.56 -0.99 -15.17
N GLY A 59 18.78 -0.09 -14.59
CA GLY A 59 18.26 1.11 -15.24
C GLY A 59 19.39 2.02 -15.71
N ALA A 60 20.39 2.24 -14.85
CA ALA A 60 21.60 2.98 -15.22
C ALA A 60 22.42 2.26 -16.30
N ARG A 61 22.60 0.93 -16.17
CA ARG A 61 23.34 0.13 -17.17
C ARG A 61 22.64 0.08 -18.53
N ALA A 62 21.32 0.01 -18.54
CA ALA A 62 20.51 -0.11 -19.76
C ALA A 62 20.04 1.24 -20.30
N SER A 63 20.33 2.36 -19.61
CA SER A 63 19.78 3.68 -19.93
C SER A 63 18.24 3.66 -20.03
N SER A 64 17.59 2.91 -19.13
CA SER A 64 16.14 2.74 -19.10
C SER A 64 15.54 3.68 -18.05
N THR A 65 14.84 4.70 -18.50
CA THR A 65 14.17 5.68 -17.65
C THR A 65 13.05 5.02 -16.86
N ALA A 66 12.29 4.09 -17.48
CA ALA A 66 11.20 3.41 -16.79
C ALA A 66 11.72 2.53 -15.64
N LEU A 67 12.85 1.84 -15.84
CA LEU A 67 13.43 0.97 -14.83
C LEU A 67 14.04 1.78 -13.68
N ILE A 68 14.65 2.95 -13.97
CA ILE A 68 15.07 3.88 -12.92
C ILE A 68 13.86 4.41 -12.15
N GLY A 69 12.80 4.82 -12.85
CA GLY A 69 11.56 5.31 -12.23
C GLY A 69 10.94 4.27 -11.29
N PHE A 70 10.88 3.01 -11.73
CA PHE A 70 10.43 1.89 -10.90
C PHE A 70 11.33 1.69 -9.66
N GLY A 71 12.65 1.69 -9.83
CA GLY A 71 13.58 1.55 -8.69
C GLY A 71 13.49 2.68 -7.67
N LEU A 72 13.26 3.91 -8.13
CA LEU A 72 13.04 5.06 -7.25
C LEU A 72 11.69 4.99 -6.53
N ASP A 73 10.65 4.43 -7.15
CA ASP A 73 9.36 4.18 -6.49
C ASP A 73 9.52 3.20 -5.31
N SER A 74 10.28 2.11 -5.48
CA SER A 74 10.61 1.20 -4.37
C SER A 74 11.36 1.89 -3.22
N VAL A 75 12.22 2.89 -3.51
CA VAL A 75 12.86 3.71 -2.47
C VAL A 75 11.83 4.58 -1.74
N ILE A 76 10.85 5.14 -2.46
CA ILE A 76 9.74 5.89 -1.86
C ILE A 76 8.87 4.97 -1.00
N GLU A 77 8.58 3.74 -1.43
CA GLU A 77 7.83 2.76 -0.65
C GLU A 77 8.52 2.47 0.70
N VAL A 78 9.83 2.24 0.70
CA VAL A 78 10.58 1.99 1.94
C VAL A 78 10.65 3.24 2.84
N SER A 79 10.92 4.41 2.25
CA SER A 79 11.04 5.66 3.02
C SER A 79 9.71 6.13 3.60
N SER A 80 8.60 5.94 2.87
CA SER A 80 7.25 6.23 3.35
C SER A 80 6.84 5.29 4.49
N ALA A 81 7.14 3.98 4.39
CA ALA A 81 6.94 3.04 5.49
C ALA A 81 7.73 3.45 6.74
N ALA A 82 8.98 3.92 6.57
CA ALA A 82 9.79 4.44 7.67
C ALA A 82 9.21 5.74 8.26
N ALA A 83 8.73 6.67 7.43
CA ALA A 83 8.08 7.90 7.88
C ALA A 83 6.79 7.61 8.67
N VAL A 84 6.00 6.63 8.23
CA VAL A 84 4.79 6.14 8.90
C VAL A 84 5.13 5.39 10.20
N ALA A 85 6.24 4.66 10.27
CA ALA A 85 6.68 4.07 11.54
C ALA A 85 7.13 5.15 12.54
N TRP A 86 7.79 6.20 12.05
CA TRP A 86 8.31 7.31 12.86
C TRP A 86 7.20 8.16 13.50
N GLN A 87 6.07 8.37 12.82
CA GLN A 87 4.96 9.15 13.38
C GLN A 87 4.40 8.54 14.67
N PHE A 88 4.35 7.20 14.79
CA PHE A 88 3.80 6.51 15.96
C PHE A 88 4.76 6.44 17.14
N SER A 89 6.02 6.84 16.96
CA SER A 89 7.05 6.82 18.02
C SER A 89 7.07 8.10 18.89
N GLY A 90 6.10 9.01 18.72
CA GLY A 90 6.12 10.37 19.28
C GLY A 90 5.01 10.73 20.25
N ARG A 91 5.19 11.83 20.99
CA ARG A 91 4.19 12.41 21.92
C ARG A 91 3.02 13.13 21.24
N ASP A 92 3.13 13.48 19.95
CA ASP A 92 2.12 14.21 19.17
C ASP A 92 1.94 13.54 17.79
N PRO A 93 1.06 12.53 17.69
CA PRO A 93 0.90 11.72 16.48
C PRO A 93 0.30 12.50 15.30
N GLU A 94 -0.66 13.41 15.55
CA GLU A 94 -1.35 14.15 14.48
C GLU A 94 -0.43 15.12 13.72
N LYS A 95 0.45 15.86 14.42
CA LYS A 95 1.42 16.74 13.75
C LYS A 95 2.45 15.94 12.97
N ARG A 96 2.85 14.78 13.50
CA ARG A 96 3.81 13.90 12.81
C ARG A 96 3.19 13.23 11.61
N GLU A 97 1.91 12.92 11.65
CA GLU A 97 1.17 12.39 10.50
C GLU A 97 1.14 13.38 9.34
N LYS A 98 0.77 14.64 9.60
CA LYS A 98 0.86 15.69 8.58
C LYS A 98 2.28 15.83 8.01
N THR A 99 3.29 15.73 8.88
CA THR A 99 4.69 15.80 8.45
C THR A 99 5.09 14.60 7.58
N ALA A 100 4.72 13.38 7.98
CA ALA A 100 4.99 12.16 7.22
C ALA A 100 4.32 12.22 5.84
N LEU A 101 3.05 12.64 5.79
CA LEU A 101 2.29 12.81 4.55
C LEU A 101 2.93 13.84 3.61
N LEU A 102 3.42 14.97 4.14
CA LEU A 102 4.14 15.95 3.32
C LEU A 102 5.46 15.40 2.79
N ILE A 103 6.24 14.69 3.60
CA ILE A 103 7.49 14.05 3.16
C ILE A 103 7.19 13.07 2.01
N ILE A 104 6.14 12.25 2.15
CA ILE A 104 5.69 11.31 1.12
C ILE A 104 5.25 12.06 -0.15
N ALA A 105 4.45 13.11 -0.01
CA ALA A 105 3.98 13.92 -1.14
C ALA A 105 5.14 14.53 -1.93
N PHE A 106 6.10 15.16 -1.24
CA PHE A 106 7.27 15.75 -1.89
C PHE A 106 8.17 14.70 -2.54
N SER A 107 8.29 13.50 -1.96
CA SER A 107 9.05 12.40 -2.54
C SER A 107 8.45 11.97 -3.88
N PHE A 108 7.13 11.77 -3.93
CA PHE A 108 6.43 11.44 -5.18
C PHE A 108 6.52 12.54 -6.23
N PHE A 109 6.41 13.81 -5.85
CA PHE A 109 6.60 14.92 -6.79
C PHE A 109 8.03 15.01 -7.31
N ALA A 110 9.04 14.76 -6.47
CA ALA A 110 10.43 14.70 -6.89
C ALA A 110 10.68 13.56 -7.88
N LEU A 111 10.13 12.37 -7.61
CA LEU A 111 10.16 11.23 -8.54
C LEU A 111 9.53 11.61 -9.88
N ALA A 112 8.30 12.14 -9.85
CA ALA A 112 7.57 12.51 -11.05
C ALA A 112 8.34 13.52 -11.88
N LEU A 113 8.91 14.55 -11.25
CA LEU A 113 9.72 15.56 -11.93
C LEU A 113 10.95 14.93 -12.59
N TYR A 114 11.72 14.14 -11.84
CA TYR A 114 12.92 13.49 -12.36
C TYR A 114 12.61 12.60 -13.56
N VAL A 115 11.63 11.69 -13.40
CA VAL A 115 11.25 10.73 -14.44
C VAL A 115 10.68 11.44 -15.66
N THR A 116 9.87 12.49 -15.48
CA THR A 116 9.31 13.26 -16.60
C THR A 116 10.42 13.92 -17.42
N VAL A 117 11.36 14.59 -16.75
CA VAL A 117 12.46 15.28 -17.45
C VAL A 117 13.35 14.27 -18.18
N ASP A 118 13.66 13.14 -17.54
CA ASP A 118 14.48 12.09 -18.17
C ASP A 118 13.75 11.43 -19.35
N SER A 119 12.45 11.17 -19.23
CA SER A 119 11.63 10.61 -20.31
C SER A 119 11.57 11.54 -21.52
N ILE A 120 11.44 12.86 -21.31
CA ILE A 120 11.46 13.85 -22.39
C ILE A 120 12.82 13.81 -23.11
N ARG A 121 13.94 13.69 -22.37
CA ARG A 121 15.27 13.55 -22.99
C ARG A 121 15.38 12.27 -23.82
N GLY A 122 14.89 11.15 -23.30
CA GLY A 122 14.83 9.89 -24.03
C GLY A 122 14.03 9.98 -25.32
N LEU A 123 12.86 10.63 -25.29
CA LEU A 123 12.02 10.86 -26.49
C LEU A 123 12.68 11.79 -27.53
N LEU A 124 13.55 12.69 -27.09
CA LEU A 124 14.34 13.56 -27.98
C LEU A 124 15.59 12.85 -28.54
N GLY A 125 15.78 11.56 -28.27
CA GLY A 125 16.87 10.73 -28.80
C GLY A 125 18.13 10.72 -27.95
N VAL A 126 18.10 11.21 -26.71
CA VAL A 126 19.25 11.16 -25.80
C VAL A 126 19.19 9.87 -24.98
N GLY A 127 20.08 8.92 -25.29
CA GLY A 127 20.26 7.70 -24.50
C GLY A 127 19.17 6.65 -24.70
N GLU A 128 19.19 5.95 -25.84
CA GLU A 128 18.22 4.90 -26.14
C GLU A 128 18.29 3.74 -25.13
N ALA A 129 17.11 3.36 -24.60
CA ALA A 129 16.99 2.25 -23.67
C ALA A 129 17.39 0.93 -24.35
N ARG A 130 18.40 0.27 -23.77
CA ARG A 130 18.88 -1.05 -24.22
C ARG A 130 18.09 -2.17 -23.57
N HIS A 131 18.16 -3.35 -24.18
CA HIS A 131 17.58 -4.57 -23.62
C HIS A 131 18.18 -4.90 -22.24
N SER A 132 17.33 -5.11 -21.24
CA SER A 132 17.73 -5.64 -19.93
C SER A 132 16.90 -6.88 -19.56
N PRO A 133 17.44 -8.09 -19.79
CA PRO A 133 16.80 -9.34 -19.33
C PRO A 133 16.60 -9.37 -17.82
N ILE A 134 17.50 -8.74 -17.07
CA ILE A 134 17.42 -8.62 -15.61
C ILE A 134 16.23 -7.73 -15.23
N GLY A 135 16.07 -6.57 -15.88
CA GLY A 135 14.91 -5.69 -15.67
C GLY A 135 13.57 -6.36 -16.02
N ILE A 136 13.52 -7.13 -17.11
CA ILE A 136 12.32 -7.91 -17.48
C ILE A 136 12.00 -8.95 -16.42
N THR A 137 13.02 -9.71 -15.98
CA THR A 137 12.84 -10.76 -14.96
C THR A 137 12.40 -10.15 -13.62
N LEU A 138 12.98 -9.02 -13.24
CA LEU A 138 12.60 -8.27 -12.04
C LEU A 138 11.13 -7.83 -12.13
N ALA A 139 10.76 -7.11 -13.19
CA ALA A 139 9.40 -6.62 -13.38
C ALA A 139 8.36 -7.75 -13.42
N ALA A 140 8.70 -8.89 -14.03
CA ALA A 140 7.86 -10.08 -14.06
C ALA A 140 7.71 -10.71 -12.67
N ALA A 141 8.80 -10.84 -11.90
CA ALA A 141 8.78 -11.35 -10.54
C ALA A 141 7.93 -10.46 -9.63
N SER A 142 8.11 -9.14 -9.70
CA SER A 142 7.37 -8.15 -8.91
C SER A 142 5.88 -8.16 -9.23
N SER A 143 5.53 -8.26 -10.53
CA SER A 143 4.15 -8.40 -10.98
C SER A 143 3.45 -9.65 -10.45
N ALA A 144 4.19 -10.69 -10.02
CA ALA A 144 3.65 -11.93 -9.48
C ALA A 144 3.69 -11.99 -7.94
N VAL A 145 4.80 -11.53 -7.32
CA VAL A 145 5.04 -11.62 -5.88
C VAL A 145 4.22 -10.57 -5.11
N MET A 146 4.22 -9.32 -5.57
CA MET A 146 3.56 -8.21 -4.88
C MET A 146 2.04 -8.37 -4.73
N PRO A 147 1.27 -8.88 -5.73
CA PRO A 147 -0.15 -9.14 -5.56
C PRO A 147 -0.46 -10.15 -4.45
N VAL A 148 0.37 -11.17 -4.32
CA VAL A 148 0.19 -12.23 -3.31
C VAL A 148 0.45 -11.66 -1.92
N LEU A 149 1.52 -10.88 -1.75
CA LEU A 149 1.83 -10.17 -0.50
C LEU A 149 0.73 -9.17 -0.14
N SER A 150 0.33 -8.33 -1.10
CA SER A 150 -0.75 -7.34 -0.92
C SER A 150 -2.05 -8.02 -0.49
N TRP A 151 -2.45 -9.11 -1.14
CA TRP A 151 -3.67 -9.84 -0.78
C TRP A 151 -3.59 -10.44 0.63
N ALA A 152 -2.49 -11.13 0.95
CA ALA A 152 -2.30 -11.77 2.25
C ALA A 152 -2.29 -10.75 3.40
N GLN A 153 -1.56 -9.65 3.21
CA GLN A 153 -1.47 -8.57 4.19
C GLN A 153 -2.79 -7.83 4.34
N ARG A 154 -3.50 -7.54 3.25
CA ARG A 154 -4.81 -6.88 3.29
C ARG A 154 -5.84 -7.73 4.02
N ARG A 155 -5.80 -9.05 3.83
CA ARG A 155 -6.67 -9.99 4.55
C ARG A 155 -6.36 -10.01 6.04
N ALA A 156 -5.10 -10.17 6.42
CA ALA A 156 -4.68 -10.14 7.82
C ALA A 156 -4.97 -8.78 8.49
N GLY A 157 -4.74 -7.68 7.78
CA GLY A 157 -5.01 -6.32 8.25
C GLY A 157 -6.50 -6.07 8.49
N ARG A 158 -7.38 -6.51 7.59
CA ARG A 158 -8.83 -6.43 7.77
C ARG A 158 -9.34 -7.30 8.91
N GLU A 159 -8.83 -8.52 9.03
CA GLU A 159 -9.18 -9.41 10.13
C GLU A 159 -8.73 -8.83 11.49
N LEU A 160 -7.58 -8.16 11.56
CA LEU A 160 -7.07 -7.53 12.79
C LEU A 160 -7.68 -6.14 13.07
N GLY A 161 -8.30 -5.50 12.07
CA GLY A 161 -8.72 -4.10 12.14
C GLY A 161 -7.56 -3.10 12.03
N SER A 162 -6.42 -3.50 11.46
CA SER A 162 -5.24 -2.64 11.27
C SER A 162 -5.37 -1.83 9.98
N ALA A 163 -5.64 -0.54 10.14
CA ALA A 163 -5.69 0.40 9.01
C ALA A 163 -4.32 0.58 8.35
N SER A 164 -3.23 0.57 9.13
CA SER A 164 -1.86 0.68 8.60
C SER A 164 -1.49 -0.52 7.72
N ALA A 165 -1.83 -1.74 8.12
CA ALA A 165 -1.59 -2.92 7.29
C ALA A 165 -2.39 -2.90 5.98
N VAL A 166 -3.63 -2.36 6.02
CA VAL A 166 -4.46 -2.18 4.82
C VAL A 166 -3.91 -1.08 3.91
N ALA A 167 -3.39 0.00 4.48
CA ALA A 167 -2.76 1.07 3.72
C ALA A 167 -1.48 0.60 3.02
N ASP A 168 -0.59 -0.06 3.74
CA ASP A 168 0.64 -0.63 3.21
C ASP A 168 0.34 -1.65 2.09
N SER A 169 -0.71 -2.47 2.24
CA SER A 169 -1.14 -3.38 1.17
C SER A 169 -1.58 -2.68 -0.12
N LYS A 170 -2.09 -1.44 -0.05
CA LYS A 170 -2.44 -0.65 -1.25
C LYS A 170 -1.18 -0.13 -1.94
N GLN A 171 -0.17 0.24 -1.16
CA GLN A 171 1.11 0.72 -1.71
C GLN A 171 1.82 -0.38 -2.49
N THR A 172 1.93 -1.59 -1.91
CA THR A 172 2.44 -2.78 -2.59
C THR A 172 1.65 -3.12 -3.88
N LEU A 173 0.35 -2.81 -3.91
CA LEU A 173 -0.49 -3.01 -5.09
C LEU A 173 -0.22 -1.95 -6.18
N LEU A 174 0.16 -0.73 -5.82
CA LEU A 174 0.64 0.26 -6.78
C LEU A 174 1.95 -0.20 -7.42
N CYS A 175 2.89 -0.73 -6.63
CA CYS A 175 4.13 -1.32 -7.14
C CYS A 175 3.84 -2.42 -8.18
N THR A 176 2.82 -3.27 -7.96
CA THR A 176 2.36 -4.26 -8.97
C THR A 176 1.99 -3.59 -10.30
N TYR A 177 1.19 -2.53 -10.27
CA TYR A 177 0.79 -1.84 -11.50
C TYR A 177 1.99 -1.19 -12.19
N LEU A 178 2.91 -0.59 -11.43
CA LEU A 178 4.12 0.01 -11.97
C LEU A 178 5.05 -1.05 -12.58
N SER A 179 5.20 -2.22 -11.93
CA SER A 179 5.92 -3.37 -12.48
C SER A 179 5.29 -3.86 -13.78
N ALA A 180 3.95 -3.91 -13.88
CA ALA A 180 3.26 -4.33 -15.09
C ALA A 180 3.47 -3.32 -16.24
N VAL A 181 3.37 -2.02 -15.96
CA VAL A 181 3.64 -0.95 -16.93
C VAL A 181 5.10 -1.02 -17.42
N LEU A 182 6.04 -1.15 -16.48
CA LEU A 182 7.46 -1.34 -16.77
C LEU A 182 7.69 -2.57 -17.65
N LEU A 183 7.11 -3.73 -17.28
CA LEU A 183 7.29 -4.98 -18.01
C LEU A 183 6.79 -4.84 -19.45
N VAL A 184 5.63 -4.22 -19.67
CA VAL A 184 5.12 -3.94 -21.01
C VAL A 184 6.08 -3.04 -21.78
N GLY A 185 6.57 -1.94 -21.18
CA GLY A 185 7.54 -1.05 -21.82
C GLY A 185 8.83 -1.77 -22.23
N LEU A 186 9.40 -2.57 -21.33
CA LEU A 186 10.62 -3.33 -21.58
C LEU A 186 10.41 -4.43 -22.63
N LEU A 187 9.28 -5.14 -22.62
CA LEU A 187 8.96 -6.15 -23.63
C LEU A 187 8.72 -5.52 -25.01
N LEU A 188 8.05 -4.38 -25.07
CA LEU A 188 7.83 -3.66 -26.33
C LEU A 188 9.15 -3.18 -26.94
N ASN A 189 10.02 -2.60 -26.12
CA ASN A 189 11.38 -2.27 -26.54
C ASN A 189 12.14 -3.55 -26.95
N SER A 190 12.00 -4.62 -26.18
CA SER A 190 12.82 -5.80 -26.36
C SER A 190 12.45 -6.71 -27.54
N LEU A 191 11.17 -6.76 -27.90
CA LEU A 191 10.67 -7.65 -28.95
C LEU A 191 10.50 -6.92 -30.28
N PHE A 192 10.20 -5.63 -30.24
CA PHE A 192 9.87 -4.83 -31.42
C PHE A 192 10.87 -3.70 -31.70
N GLY A 193 11.89 -3.51 -30.85
CA GLY A 193 12.88 -2.44 -31.01
C GLY A 193 12.30 -1.03 -30.81
N LEU A 194 11.16 -0.90 -30.13
CA LEU A 194 10.48 0.37 -29.91
C LEU A 194 11.15 1.15 -28.77
N SER A 195 12.22 1.88 -29.09
CA SER A 195 12.99 2.67 -28.11
C SER A 195 12.16 3.72 -27.36
N TRP A 196 11.08 4.23 -27.96
CA TRP A 196 10.15 5.17 -27.32
C TRP A 196 9.23 4.51 -26.28
N ALA A 197 9.10 3.18 -26.26
CA ALA A 197 8.22 2.49 -25.33
C ALA A 197 8.66 2.67 -23.87
N ASP A 198 9.98 2.73 -23.63
CA ASP A 198 10.54 2.95 -22.29
C ASP A 198 10.22 4.35 -21.74
N PRO A 199 10.52 5.47 -22.44
CA PRO A 199 10.09 6.79 -22.01
C PRO A 199 8.57 6.94 -21.82
N ILE A 200 7.74 6.26 -22.63
CA ILE A 200 6.29 6.32 -22.43
C ILE A 200 5.87 5.56 -21.16
N ALA A 201 6.42 4.37 -20.91
CA ALA A 201 6.19 3.65 -19.66
C ALA A 201 6.64 4.49 -18.45
N ALA A 202 7.78 5.16 -18.55
CA ALA A 202 8.28 6.08 -17.54
C ALA A 202 7.34 7.27 -17.30
N LEU A 203 6.77 7.87 -18.35
CA LEU A 203 5.76 8.94 -18.20
C LEU A 203 4.48 8.45 -17.52
N VAL A 204 4.07 7.20 -17.77
CA VAL A 204 2.93 6.59 -17.05
C VAL A 204 3.26 6.43 -15.56
N ILE A 205 4.47 5.96 -15.22
CA ILE A 205 4.96 5.90 -13.83
C ILE A 205 4.94 7.29 -13.20
N ALA A 206 5.45 8.31 -13.90
CA ALA A 206 5.45 9.70 -13.42
C ALA A 206 4.03 10.22 -13.18
N ALA A 207 3.07 9.94 -14.05
CA ALA A 207 1.68 10.35 -13.88
C ALA A 207 1.03 9.69 -12.64
N ILE A 208 1.32 8.42 -12.39
CA ILE A 208 0.88 7.72 -11.17
C ILE A 208 1.53 8.36 -9.94
N ALA A 209 2.83 8.65 -9.97
CA ALA A 209 3.53 9.32 -8.88
C ALA A 209 2.94 10.71 -8.58
N VAL A 210 2.60 11.52 -9.59
CA VAL A 210 1.90 12.81 -9.37
C VAL A 210 0.57 12.60 -8.65
N LYS A 211 -0.21 11.60 -9.08
CA LYS A 211 -1.49 11.29 -8.44
C LYS A 211 -1.31 10.90 -6.98
N GLU A 212 -0.33 10.06 -6.65
CA GLU A 212 -0.05 9.68 -5.27
C GLU A 212 0.49 10.84 -4.44
N GLY A 213 1.34 11.69 -5.02
CA GLY A 213 1.80 12.92 -4.37
C GLY A 213 0.63 13.86 -4.01
N LEU A 214 -0.35 14.01 -4.91
CA LEU A 214 -1.56 14.78 -4.66
C LEU A 214 -2.44 14.15 -3.56
N ASN A 215 -2.61 12.82 -3.58
CA ASN A 215 -3.37 12.11 -2.54
C ASN A 215 -2.71 12.30 -1.16
N ALA A 216 -1.38 12.17 -1.09
CA ALA A 216 -0.63 12.36 0.15
C ALA A 216 -0.69 13.82 0.64
N TRP A 217 -0.61 14.80 -0.28
CA TRP A 217 -0.73 16.22 0.05
C TRP A 217 -2.09 16.58 0.65
N LYS A 218 -3.18 16.00 0.12
CA LYS A 218 -4.55 16.21 0.63
C LYS A 218 -4.81 15.52 1.97
N GLY A 219 -3.93 14.59 2.37
CA GLY A 219 -4.15 13.71 3.52
C GLY A 219 -5.11 12.56 3.23
N ASP A 220 -5.45 12.33 1.96
CA ASP A 220 -6.39 11.30 1.52
C ASP A 220 -5.79 9.88 1.58
N THR A 221 -4.48 9.75 1.84
CA THR A 221 -3.82 8.45 1.83
C THR A 221 -4.09 7.60 3.07
N CYS A 222 -4.53 8.16 4.21
CA CYS A 222 -4.88 7.37 5.40
C CYS A 222 -5.68 8.18 6.42
N CYS A 223 -6.98 7.95 6.55
CA CYS A 223 -7.68 8.18 7.82
C CYS A 223 -7.97 6.80 8.45
N PRO A 224 -7.27 6.38 9.51
CA PRO A 224 -7.93 5.70 10.60
C PRO A 224 -8.40 6.76 11.59
N SER A 225 -9.71 6.98 11.66
CA SER A 225 -10.28 7.55 12.88
C SER A 225 -9.69 6.80 14.09
N PRO A 226 -9.19 7.50 15.11
CA PRO A 226 -8.79 6.81 16.33
C PRO A 226 -10.03 6.11 16.88
N VAL A 227 -10.00 4.78 16.97
CA VAL A 227 -11.00 4.05 17.74
C VAL A 227 -10.80 4.50 19.20
N PRO A 228 -11.78 5.15 19.85
CA PRO A 228 -11.62 5.54 21.23
C PRO A 228 -11.55 4.29 22.09
N LEU A 229 -10.44 4.13 22.82
CA LEU A 229 -10.42 3.31 24.01
C LEU A 229 -11.43 3.93 24.98
N SER A 230 -12.57 3.25 25.12
CA SER A 230 -13.72 3.57 25.97
C SER A 230 -13.38 4.42 27.19
N ALA A 231 -13.86 5.67 27.20
CA ALA A 231 -14.23 6.40 28.41
C ALA A 231 -15.43 7.31 28.09
N ALA A 232 -16.43 7.21 28.94
CA ALA A 232 -17.71 7.91 28.99
C ALA A 232 -17.79 9.30 28.29
N GLY A 233 -18.84 9.45 27.47
CA GLY A 233 -19.62 10.68 27.28
C GLY A 233 -18.91 11.90 26.70
N ALA A 234 -18.98 12.08 25.38
CA ALA A 234 -19.03 13.40 24.74
C ALA A 234 -19.60 13.26 23.32
N ASP A 235 -20.58 14.10 23.00
CA ASP A 235 -21.28 14.17 21.72
C ASP A 235 -20.32 14.41 20.54
N CYS A 236 -20.34 13.52 19.54
CA CYS A 236 -19.67 13.72 18.26
C CYS A 236 -20.68 14.15 17.19
N SER A 237 -20.84 15.46 17.05
CA SER A 237 -21.44 16.12 15.88
C SER A 237 -20.32 16.50 14.91
N CYS A 238 -19.99 15.66 13.93
CA CYS A 238 -19.15 16.06 12.79
C CYS A 238 -19.49 15.21 11.55
N CYS A 239 -20.59 15.58 10.89
CA CYS A 239 -20.76 15.44 9.45
C CYS A 239 -21.58 16.66 9.00
N HIS A 240 -20.91 17.72 8.56
CA HIS A 240 -21.44 18.59 7.51
C HIS A 240 -20.32 19.41 6.87
N ASP A 241 -20.38 19.37 5.53
CA ASP A 241 -19.76 20.20 4.47
C ASP A 241 -18.29 19.99 4.10
#